data_AF-A0A0N1NQK5-F1
#
_entry.id   AF-A0A0N1NQK5-F1
#
_cell.length_a   1.000
_cell.length_b   1.000
_cell.length_c   1.000
_cell.angle_alpha   90.00
_cell.angle_beta   90.00
_cell.angle_gamma   90.00
#
_symmetry.space_group_name_H-M   'P 1'
#
loop_
_entity.id
_entity.type
_entity.pdbx_description
1 polymer ?
#
loop_
_entity_poly.entity_id
_entity_poly.type
_entity_poly.pdbx_seq_one_letter_code
_entity_poly.pdbx_strand_id
1 'polypeptide(L)'
;MAPTDETGQVARHTSPLGAKPPTGPPPADGGAEQGARMPRWLPRAMVLALALIGVFQLGLWAFHQLIGLLLNILIAFFLALAIEPAVSRMAARGMRRGLATFLVFFGLLIVAAGFFTLLGSMLAGQIIKMIEGFPDYLDSVINWINTTFHTDLRRVDIQEGLLHSDWLRKYAQNSAAGVLDVSTQVLGGLFRLLTIALFSFYFAADGPRLRRALCSVLPPARQAEVLRAWEIAVDKTGGYLYSRGLMALISGVAHYVLLEALGIPYAPVLAVWVGVVSQFIPTIGTYLAGALPMLIAFTVSPLYALWVLIFVVVYQQFENYMLQPKLTSKTVDIHPAVAFGSVIAGTALLGAVGALVAIPAVATLQAFLGAYVKRYDVTDDPRVHGHRGRGEGPGPLTRARRLWGRVRHRQDGSRDASG
;
A
#
# COMPACT_ATOMS: atom_id res chain seq x y z
N MET A 1 72.92 -101.01 65.20
CA MET A 1 73.00 -102.33 64.57
C MET A 1 72.57 -102.16 63.12
N ALA A 2 73.54 -102.14 62.22
CA ALA A 2 73.39 -102.29 60.76
C ALA A 2 73.18 -103.81 60.46
N PRO A 3 72.98 -104.31 59.22
CA PRO A 3 73.43 -103.74 57.94
C PRO A 3 72.50 -103.86 56.71
N THR A 4 73.01 -103.26 55.65
CA THR A 4 72.82 -103.39 54.19
C THR A 4 72.61 -104.85 53.71
N ASP A 5 72.10 -105.18 52.52
CA ASP A 5 72.26 -104.56 51.20
C ASP A 5 71.31 -105.20 50.15
N GLU A 6 71.34 -104.65 48.92
CA GLU A 6 71.01 -105.27 47.62
C GLU A 6 69.59 -105.23 46.98
N THR A 7 69.55 -104.45 45.88
CA THR A 7 69.02 -104.77 44.52
C THR A 7 67.52 -104.78 44.19
N GLY A 8 67.23 -104.23 42.99
CA GLY A 8 66.17 -104.71 42.10
C GLY A 8 64.99 -103.77 41.87
N GLN A 9 64.99 -103.00 40.77
CA GLN A 9 63.76 -102.38 40.23
C GLN A 9 63.71 -102.49 38.70
N VAL A 10 62.75 -103.27 38.20
CA VAL A 10 62.32 -103.28 36.80
C VAL A 10 60.79 -103.27 36.74
N ALA A 11 60.31 -102.29 35.96
CA ALA A 11 59.07 -102.17 35.17
C ALA A 11 57.70 -102.53 35.78
N ARG A 12 56.79 -101.55 35.72
CA ARG A 12 55.34 -101.69 35.91
C ARG A 12 54.62 -101.40 34.59
N HIS A 13 53.74 -102.30 34.18
CA HIS A 13 52.58 -102.00 33.35
C HIS A 13 51.42 -102.89 33.78
N THR A 14 50.25 -102.30 34.01
CA THR A 14 48.92 -102.82 33.61
C THR A 14 47.83 -101.86 34.07
N SER A 15 46.95 -101.47 33.15
CA SER A 15 45.62 -100.87 33.44
C SER A 15 44.62 -101.98 33.78
N PRO A 16 43.44 -101.64 34.34
CA PRO A 16 42.22 -101.75 33.53
C PRO A 16 41.10 -100.72 33.82
N LEU A 17 40.07 -100.75 32.95
CA LEU A 17 38.88 -99.90 32.79
C LEU A 17 38.05 -99.57 34.06
N GLY A 18 37.40 -98.40 34.06
CA GLY A 18 36.28 -98.05 34.94
C GLY A 18 35.43 -96.86 34.42
N ALA A 19 34.13 -97.06 34.27
CA ALA A 19 33.12 -96.15 33.75
C ALA A 19 32.79 -94.95 34.68
N LYS A 20 32.29 -93.81 34.13
CA LYS A 20 31.68 -92.71 34.89
C LYS A 20 30.37 -92.14 34.25
N PRO A 21 29.41 -91.62 35.06
CA PRO A 21 27.98 -91.41 34.73
C PRO A 21 27.63 -89.95 34.28
N PRO A 22 26.34 -89.58 34.05
CA PRO A 22 25.92 -88.56 33.07
C PRO A 22 26.04 -87.09 33.51
N THR A 23 26.13 -86.21 32.51
CA THR A 23 26.24 -84.75 32.55
C THR A 23 25.01 -84.05 33.16
N GLY A 24 25.25 -83.19 34.15
CA GLY A 24 24.25 -82.25 34.69
C GLY A 24 23.91 -81.09 33.73
N PRO A 25 22.83 -80.33 34.01
CA PRO A 25 22.22 -79.39 33.05
C PRO A 25 23.07 -78.11 32.83
N PRO A 26 22.91 -77.44 31.67
CA PRO A 26 23.71 -76.26 31.32
C PRO A 26 23.39 -75.06 32.22
N PRO A 27 24.36 -74.15 32.43
CA PRO A 27 24.15 -72.96 33.27
C PRO A 27 23.09 -72.04 32.64
N ALA A 28 22.20 -71.54 33.51
CA ALA A 28 21.18 -70.55 33.18
C ALA A 28 21.81 -69.32 32.51
N ASP A 29 21.32 -68.99 31.32
CA ASP A 29 21.59 -67.71 30.67
C ASP A 29 21.16 -66.59 31.62
N GLY A 30 22.15 -65.93 32.21
CA GLY A 30 21.96 -64.65 32.85
C GLY A 30 21.47 -63.66 31.80
N GLY A 31 20.14 -63.49 31.74
CA GLY A 31 19.48 -62.39 31.07
C GLY A 31 19.87 -61.08 31.76
N ALA A 32 21.12 -60.66 31.54
CA ALA A 32 21.54 -59.28 31.77
C ALA A 32 20.67 -58.43 30.85
N GLU A 33 19.86 -57.58 31.45
CA GLU A 33 19.11 -56.54 30.76
C GLU A 33 20.01 -55.86 29.74
N GLN A 34 19.78 -56.15 28.46
CA GLN A 34 20.39 -55.41 27.36
C GLN A 34 19.74 -54.03 27.37
N GLY A 35 20.25 -53.15 28.24
CA GLY A 35 19.90 -51.74 28.25
C GLY A 35 20.01 -51.23 26.81
N ALA A 36 18.88 -50.89 26.21
CA ALA A 36 18.77 -50.46 24.82
C ALA A 36 19.68 -49.24 24.60
N ARG A 37 20.91 -49.49 24.17
CA ARG A 37 21.89 -48.43 23.90
C ARG A 37 21.38 -47.63 22.72
N MET A 38 21.09 -46.34 22.96
CA MET A 38 20.69 -45.41 21.92
C MET A 38 21.64 -45.49 20.72
N PRO A 39 21.11 -45.58 19.47
CA PRO A 39 21.94 -45.64 18.29
C PRO A 39 22.83 -44.39 18.17
N ARG A 40 24.13 -44.58 17.87
CA ARG A 40 25.14 -43.49 17.82
C ARG A 40 24.86 -42.41 16.76
N TRP A 41 23.98 -42.66 15.80
CA TRP A 41 23.56 -41.69 14.78
C TRP A 41 22.47 -40.74 15.28
N LEU A 42 21.67 -41.17 16.27
CA LEU A 42 20.55 -40.41 16.82
C LEU A 42 20.98 -39.06 17.45
N PRO A 43 22.02 -38.98 18.32
CA PRO A 43 22.43 -37.68 18.87
C PRO A 43 23.01 -36.74 17.82
N ARG A 44 23.70 -37.26 16.80
CA ARG A 44 24.21 -36.44 15.69
C ARG A 44 23.07 -35.89 14.83
N ALA A 45 22.10 -36.73 14.48
CA ALA A 45 20.91 -36.31 13.74
C ALA A 45 20.09 -35.30 14.55
N MET A 46 19.96 -35.49 15.87
CA MET A 46 19.24 -34.57 16.76
C MET A 46 19.93 -33.21 16.89
N VAL A 47 21.27 -33.18 17.00
CA VAL A 47 22.04 -31.92 17.00
C VAL A 47 21.90 -31.21 15.65
N LEU A 48 21.96 -31.93 14.54
CA LEU A 48 21.83 -31.35 13.20
C LEU A 48 20.41 -30.82 12.94
N ALA A 49 19.38 -31.54 13.40
CA ALA A 49 17.99 -31.09 13.37
C ALA A 49 17.76 -29.85 14.24
N LEU A 50 18.28 -29.83 15.47
CA LEU A 50 18.19 -28.67 16.37
C LEU A 50 18.96 -27.46 15.81
N ALA A 51 20.12 -27.67 15.19
CA ALA A 51 20.87 -26.63 14.51
C ALA A 51 20.09 -26.07 13.32
N LEU A 52 19.46 -26.93 12.51
CA LEU A 52 18.62 -26.50 11.38
C LEU A 52 17.41 -25.69 11.86
N ILE A 53 16.74 -26.13 12.93
CA ILE A 53 15.63 -25.40 13.56
C ILE A 53 16.13 -24.07 14.13
N GLY A 54 17.29 -24.05 14.78
CA GLY A 54 17.91 -22.83 15.31
C GLY A 54 18.23 -21.82 14.21
N VAL A 55 18.84 -22.26 13.11
CA VAL A 55 19.11 -21.43 11.92
C VAL A 55 17.80 -20.93 11.30
N PHE A 56 16.79 -21.80 11.21
CA PHE A 56 15.47 -21.41 10.68
C PHE A 56 14.78 -20.37 11.57
N GLN A 57 14.79 -20.55 12.89
CA GLN A 57 14.23 -19.59 13.84
C GLN A 57 15.00 -18.26 13.87
N LEU A 58 16.33 -18.31 13.77
CA LEU A 58 17.16 -17.11 13.68
C LEU A 58 16.90 -16.38 12.36
N GLY A 59 16.74 -17.13 11.26
CA GLY A 59 16.34 -16.60 9.96
C GLY A 59 14.95 -15.95 10.00
N LEU A 60 13.97 -16.59 10.63
CA LEU A 60 12.63 -16.03 10.84
C LEU A 60 12.68 -14.77 11.71
N TRP A 61 13.42 -14.79 12.82
CA TRP A 61 13.59 -13.62 13.69
C TRP A 61 14.24 -12.45 12.93
N ALA A 62 15.33 -12.72 12.20
CA ALA A 62 15.99 -11.72 11.38
C ALA A 62 15.07 -11.18 10.28
N PHE A 63 14.30 -12.05 9.62
CA PHE A 63 13.32 -11.65 8.61
C PHE A 63 12.22 -10.76 9.19
N HIS A 64 11.66 -11.10 10.36
CA HIS A 64 10.67 -10.25 11.04
C HIS A 64 11.27 -8.91 11.46
N GLN A 65 12.52 -8.89 11.91
CA GLN A 65 13.19 -7.63 12.29
C GLN A 65 13.49 -6.76 11.06
N LEU A 66 13.83 -7.38 9.93
CA LEU A 66 14.17 -6.69 8.68
C LEU A 66 12.94 -6.33 7.84
N ILE A 67 11.76 -6.90 8.11
CA ILE A 67 10.57 -6.67 7.27
C ILE A 67 10.24 -5.18 7.19
N GLY A 68 10.32 -4.45 8.32
CA GLY A 68 10.08 -3.00 8.35
C GLY A 68 11.07 -2.22 7.47
N LEU A 69 12.34 -2.62 7.47
CA LEU A 69 13.38 -2.03 6.61
C LEU A 69 13.12 -2.37 5.14
N LEU A 70 12.76 -3.62 4.84
CA LEU A 70 12.47 -4.08 3.48
C LEU A 70 11.26 -3.34 2.89
N LEU A 71 10.23 -3.09 3.71
CA LEU A 71 9.07 -2.27 3.34
C LEU A 71 9.45 -0.82 3.08
N ASN A 72 10.32 -0.22 3.90
CA ASN A 72 10.82 1.14 3.66
C ASN A 72 11.64 1.22 2.38
N ILE A 73 12.48 0.22 2.09
CA ILE A 73 13.22 0.11 0.83
C ILE A 73 12.26 -0.03 -0.36
N LEU A 74 11.20 -0.84 -0.23
CA LEU A 74 10.19 -1.00 -1.27
C LEU A 74 9.49 0.33 -1.56
N ILE A 75 9.08 1.06 -0.52
CA ILE A 75 8.50 2.41 -0.65
C ILE A 75 9.49 3.34 -1.35
N ALA A 76 10.75 3.36 -0.92
CA ALA A 76 11.80 4.19 -1.48
C ALA A 76 12.04 3.88 -2.97
N PHE A 77 11.97 2.60 -3.34
CA PHE A 77 12.07 2.14 -4.72
C PHE A 77 10.92 2.68 -5.58
N PHE A 78 9.67 2.57 -5.11
CA PHE A 78 8.52 3.15 -5.84
C PHE A 78 8.59 4.68 -5.95
N LEU A 79 9.03 5.36 -4.89
CA LEU A 79 9.26 6.80 -4.91
C LEU A 79 10.38 7.17 -5.90
N ALA A 80 11.41 6.32 -6.04
CA ALA A 80 12.46 6.54 -7.02
C ALA A 80 11.93 6.40 -8.46
N LEU A 81 11.15 5.34 -8.74
CA LEU A 81 10.49 5.15 -10.03
C LEU A 81 9.55 6.32 -10.38
N ALA A 82 8.89 6.90 -9.39
CA ALA A 82 8.00 8.04 -9.56
C ALA A 82 8.72 9.33 -9.97
N ILE A 83 9.90 9.56 -9.39
CA ILE A 83 10.72 10.76 -9.63
C ILE A 83 11.61 10.59 -10.87
N GLU A 84 11.86 9.35 -11.31
CA GLU A 84 12.70 9.00 -12.45
C GLU A 84 12.35 9.77 -13.75
N PRO A 85 11.08 9.98 -14.16
CA PRO A 85 10.76 10.79 -15.35
C PRO A 85 11.17 12.25 -15.23
N ALA A 86 11.17 12.82 -14.01
CA ALA A 86 11.62 14.19 -13.79
C ALA A 86 13.15 14.26 -13.84
N VAL A 87 13.83 13.31 -13.18
CA VAL A 87 15.30 13.20 -13.16
C VAL A 87 15.85 12.93 -14.55
N SER A 88 15.26 12.00 -15.30
CA SER A 88 15.67 11.65 -16.66
C SER A 88 15.50 12.82 -17.64
N ARG A 89 14.41 13.60 -17.55
CA ARG A 89 14.26 14.82 -18.36
C ARG A 89 15.34 15.87 -18.08
N MET A 90 15.73 16.05 -16.81
CA MET A 90 16.82 16.97 -16.47
C MET A 90 18.19 16.43 -16.87
N ALA A 91 18.42 15.12 -16.72
CA ALA A 91 19.64 14.48 -17.17
C ALA A 91 19.78 14.52 -18.70
N ALA A 92 18.68 14.36 -19.44
CA ALA A 92 18.64 14.50 -20.90
C ALA A 92 18.99 15.92 -21.38
N ARG A 93 18.81 16.95 -20.54
CA ARG A 93 19.24 18.33 -20.80
C ARG A 93 20.73 18.59 -20.46
N GLY A 94 21.50 17.53 -20.18
CA GLY A 94 22.95 17.62 -19.93
C GLY A 94 23.36 17.69 -18.46
N MET A 95 22.42 17.61 -17.51
CA MET A 95 22.75 17.70 -16.09
C MET A 95 23.26 16.37 -15.53
N ARG A 96 24.25 16.41 -14.63
CA ARG A 96 24.73 15.21 -13.92
C ARG A 96 23.57 14.58 -13.14
N ARG A 97 23.38 13.27 -13.28
CA ARG A 97 22.24 12.54 -12.68
C ARG A 97 22.08 12.79 -11.17
N GLY A 98 23.17 12.80 -10.41
CA GLY A 98 23.12 13.10 -8.97
C GLY A 98 22.59 14.50 -8.65
N LEU A 99 22.95 15.53 -9.45
CA LEU A 99 22.42 16.89 -9.29
C LEU A 99 20.95 16.96 -9.71
N ALA A 100 20.55 16.23 -10.76
CA ALA A 100 19.16 16.10 -11.16
C ALA A 100 18.30 15.50 -10.05
N THR A 101 18.73 14.38 -9.47
CA THR A 101 18.03 13.77 -8.33
C THR A 101 17.97 14.72 -7.14
N PHE A 102 19.09 15.37 -6.80
CA PHE A 102 19.14 16.33 -5.69
C PHE A 102 18.14 17.47 -5.88
N LEU A 103 18.08 18.09 -7.07
CA LEU A 103 17.18 19.19 -7.35
C LEU A 103 15.70 18.77 -7.29
N VAL A 104 15.31 17.58 -7.76
CA VAL A 104 13.93 17.12 -7.60
C VAL A 104 13.58 16.90 -6.13
N PHE A 105 14.44 16.18 -5.39
CA PHE A 105 14.21 15.91 -3.97
C PHE A 105 14.16 17.18 -3.15
N PHE A 106 15.08 18.12 -3.42
CA PHE A 106 15.14 19.40 -2.74
C PHE A 106 13.90 20.25 -3.05
N GLY A 107 13.46 20.30 -4.31
CA GLY A 107 12.23 20.97 -4.70
C GLY A 107 10.99 20.36 -4.02
N LEU A 108 10.89 19.03 -3.98
CA LEU A 108 9.82 18.33 -3.28
C LEU A 108 9.83 18.63 -1.78
N LEU A 109 11.02 18.65 -1.16
CA LEU A 109 11.19 18.96 0.26
C LEU A 109 10.77 20.39 0.58
N ILE A 110 11.14 21.38 -0.26
CA ILE A 110 10.71 22.77 -0.09
C ILE A 110 9.20 22.89 -0.19
N VAL A 111 8.58 22.28 -1.20
CA VAL A 111 7.12 22.32 -1.38
C VAL A 111 6.42 21.66 -0.20
N ALA A 112 6.90 20.50 0.26
CA ALA A 112 6.33 19.80 1.40
C ALA A 112 6.50 20.60 2.70
N ALA A 113 7.72 21.08 2.99
CA ALA A 113 8.01 21.87 4.19
C ALA A 113 7.19 23.16 4.21
N GLY A 114 7.15 23.91 3.10
CA GLY A 114 6.34 25.11 2.95
C GLY A 114 4.85 24.83 3.13
N PHE A 115 4.34 23.73 2.57
CA PHE A 115 2.95 23.34 2.76
C PHE A 115 2.64 23.02 4.24
N PHE A 116 3.45 22.19 4.91
CA PHE A 116 3.21 21.81 6.30
C PHE A 116 3.39 22.97 7.28
N THR A 117 4.33 23.88 7.02
CA THR A 117 4.48 25.08 7.86
C THR A 117 3.28 26.01 7.72
N LEU A 118 2.83 26.27 6.48
CA LEU A 118 1.64 27.08 6.23
C LEU A 118 0.38 26.44 6.80
N LEU A 119 0.19 25.13 6.58
CA LEU A 119 -0.94 24.38 7.13
C LEU A 119 -0.90 24.36 8.66
N GLY A 120 0.26 24.14 9.26
CA GLY A 120 0.44 24.18 10.72
C GLY A 120 0.09 25.55 11.30
N SER A 121 0.58 26.63 10.69
CA SER A 121 0.28 28.00 11.12
C SER A 121 -1.21 28.34 10.98
N MET A 122 -1.83 27.92 9.87
CA MET A 122 -3.26 28.05 9.63
C MET A 122 -4.08 27.33 10.70
N LEU A 123 -3.80 26.04 10.93
CA LEU A 123 -4.54 25.22 11.88
C LEU A 123 -4.38 25.77 13.31
N ALA A 124 -3.17 26.17 13.70
CA ALA A 124 -2.93 26.81 14.99
C ALA A 124 -3.76 28.09 15.14
N GLY A 125 -3.75 28.97 14.13
CA GLY A 125 -4.55 30.20 14.13
C GLY A 125 -6.06 29.92 14.20
N GLN A 126 -6.55 28.88 13.52
CA GLN A 126 -7.96 28.52 13.57
C GLN A 126 -8.38 27.92 14.91
N ILE A 127 -7.53 27.09 15.52
CA ILE A 127 -7.76 26.52 16.85
C ILE A 127 -7.81 27.64 17.90
N ILE A 128 -6.87 28.59 17.85
CA ILE A 128 -6.85 29.74 18.77
C ILE A 128 -8.14 30.56 18.62
N LYS A 129 -8.53 30.92 17.39
CA LYS A 129 -9.79 31.64 17.13
C LYS A 129 -11.03 30.87 17.60
N MET A 130 -11.02 29.55 17.46
CA MET A 130 -12.13 28.71 17.90
C MET A 130 -12.22 28.64 19.43
N ILE A 131 -11.08 28.59 20.13
CA ILE A 131 -11.03 28.62 21.60
C ILE A 131 -11.46 30.00 22.12
N GLU A 132 -10.93 31.08 21.53
CA GLU A 132 -11.25 32.46 21.93
C GLU A 132 -12.70 32.84 21.60
N GLY A 133 -13.21 32.42 20.45
CA GLY A 133 -14.59 32.67 20.02
C GLY A 133 -15.62 31.67 20.55
N PHE A 134 -15.19 30.62 21.26
CA PHE A 134 -16.08 29.59 21.81
C PHE A 134 -17.22 30.18 22.67
N PRO A 135 -16.98 31.16 23.56
CA PRO A 135 -18.05 31.81 24.31
C PRO A 135 -19.06 32.50 23.37
N ASP A 136 -18.61 33.22 22.34
CA ASP A 136 -19.52 33.95 21.45
C ASP A 136 -20.35 33.02 20.55
N TYR A 137 -19.78 31.89 20.13
CA TYR A 137 -20.53 30.84 19.43
C TYR A 137 -21.60 30.20 20.32
N LEU A 138 -21.27 29.92 21.60
CA LEU A 138 -22.26 29.44 22.56
C LEU A 138 -23.38 30.46 22.77
N ASP A 139 -23.06 31.77 22.85
CA ASP A 139 -24.09 32.81 22.93
C ASP A 139 -24.97 32.83 21.70
N SER A 140 -24.38 32.74 20.51
CA SER A 140 -25.12 32.76 19.25
C SER A 140 -26.06 31.57 19.11
N VAL A 141 -25.61 30.37 19.53
CA VAL A 141 -26.43 29.15 19.53
C VAL A 141 -27.52 29.21 20.60
N ILE A 142 -27.20 29.60 21.84
CA ILE A 142 -28.18 29.77 22.92
C ILE A 142 -29.24 30.79 22.51
N ASN A 143 -28.83 31.92 21.94
CA ASN A 143 -29.74 32.96 21.50
C ASN A 143 -30.60 32.50 20.33
N TRP A 144 -30.04 31.77 19.35
CA TRP A 144 -30.82 31.16 18.26
C TRP A 144 -31.85 30.14 18.78
N ILE A 145 -31.47 29.28 19.72
CA ILE A 145 -32.37 28.29 20.34
C ILE A 145 -33.47 29.01 21.13
N ASN A 146 -33.12 29.97 21.97
CA ASN A 146 -34.07 30.73 22.78
C ASN A 146 -35.05 31.51 21.90
N THR A 147 -34.60 32.09 20.79
CA THR A 147 -35.46 32.83 19.85
C THR A 147 -36.33 31.88 19.00
N THR A 148 -35.82 30.72 18.61
CA THR A 148 -36.54 29.76 17.74
C THR A 148 -37.54 28.91 18.53
N PHE A 149 -37.15 28.45 19.72
CA PHE A 149 -37.92 27.52 20.55
C PHE A 149 -38.52 28.17 21.80
N HIS A 150 -38.40 29.48 21.97
CA HIS A 150 -38.99 30.24 23.09
C HIS A 150 -38.59 29.65 24.46
N THR A 151 -37.32 29.29 24.59
CA THR A 151 -36.73 28.69 25.81
C THR A 151 -35.84 29.72 26.51
N ASP A 152 -35.60 29.55 27.82
CA ASP A 152 -34.70 30.39 28.63
C ASP A 152 -33.44 29.60 29.04
N LEU A 153 -32.63 29.19 28.07
CA LEU A 153 -31.33 28.56 28.35
C LEU A 153 -30.31 29.63 28.77
N ARG A 154 -29.65 29.44 29.93
CA ARG A 154 -28.59 30.33 30.44
C ARG A 154 -27.21 29.70 30.32
N ARG A 155 -26.21 30.56 30.11
CA ARG A 155 -24.78 30.21 29.97
C ARG A 155 -24.19 29.43 31.16
N VAL A 156 -24.72 29.66 32.36
CA VAL A 156 -24.23 29.09 33.63
C VAL A 156 -24.46 27.57 33.71
N ASP A 157 -25.59 27.05 33.17
CA ASP A 157 -25.91 25.62 33.20
C ASP A 157 -25.04 24.77 32.24
N ILE A 158 -24.46 25.41 31.22
CA ILE A 158 -23.63 24.75 30.19
C ILE A 158 -22.14 24.83 30.53
N GLN A 159 -21.69 25.92 31.16
CA GLN A 159 -20.29 26.10 31.59
C GLN A 159 -19.90 25.15 32.73
N GLU A 160 -20.79 24.88 33.70
CA GLU A 160 -20.49 23.94 34.80
C GLU A 160 -20.33 22.49 34.30
N GLY A 161 -21.09 22.08 33.27
CA GLY A 161 -21.00 20.75 32.66
C GLY A 161 -19.80 20.56 31.72
N LEU A 162 -19.34 21.61 31.03
CA LEU A 162 -18.19 21.55 30.11
C LEU A 162 -16.84 21.65 30.84
N LEU A 163 -16.73 22.48 31.87
CA LEU A 163 -15.47 22.67 32.63
C LEU A 163 -15.19 21.50 33.59
N HIS A 164 -16.21 20.76 34.03
CA HIS A 164 -16.06 19.51 34.80
C HIS A 164 -16.00 18.26 33.91
N SER A 165 -15.98 18.41 32.58
CA SER A 165 -15.95 17.25 31.69
C SER A 165 -14.61 16.50 31.81
N ASP A 166 -14.69 15.21 32.15
CA ASP A 166 -13.53 14.31 32.28
C ASP A 166 -12.64 14.29 31.02
N TRP A 167 -13.22 14.61 29.85
CA TRP A 167 -12.50 14.67 28.58
C TRP A 167 -11.47 15.81 28.55
N LEU A 168 -11.81 17.01 29.03
CA LEU A 168 -10.89 18.16 29.02
C LEU A 168 -9.76 17.96 30.04
N ARG A 169 -10.09 17.36 31.19
CA ARG A 169 -9.11 16.99 32.23
C ARG A 169 -8.18 15.86 31.79
N LYS A 170 -8.70 14.81 31.14
CA LYS A 170 -7.90 13.75 30.50
C LYS A 170 -7.03 14.28 29.37
N TYR A 171 -7.53 15.21 28.56
CA TYR A 171 -6.74 15.82 27.48
C TYR A 171 -5.58 16.67 28.04
N ALA A 172 -5.84 17.48 29.06
CA ALA A 172 -4.80 18.26 29.75
C ALA A 172 -3.77 17.37 30.49
N GLN A 173 -4.22 16.31 31.16
CA GLN A 173 -3.34 15.35 31.85
C GLN A 173 -2.52 14.49 30.86
N ASN A 174 -3.11 14.04 29.75
CA ASN A 174 -2.40 13.31 28.70
C ASN A 174 -1.44 14.20 27.89
N SER A 175 -1.66 15.52 27.88
CA SER A 175 -0.75 16.47 27.23
C SER A 175 0.58 16.60 27.97
N ALA A 176 0.61 16.49 29.30
CA ALA A 176 1.82 16.61 30.10
C ALA A 176 2.74 15.36 30.01
N ALA A 177 2.15 14.16 29.91
CA ALA A 177 2.89 12.92 29.67
C ALA A 177 3.21 12.67 28.17
N GLY A 178 2.45 13.32 27.27
CA GLY A 178 2.55 13.15 25.82
C GLY A 178 3.70 13.89 25.14
N VAL A 179 4.34 14.88 25.78
CA VAL A 179 5.43 15.65 25.12
C VAL A 179 6.64 14.76 24.80
N LEU A 180 7.01 13.85 25.71
CA LEU A 180 8.12 12.92 25.48
C LEU A 180 7.76 11.84 24.44
N ASP A 181 6.53 11.34 24.43
CA ASP A 181 6.07 10.30 23.48
C ASP A 181 5.82 10.86 22.07
N VAL A 182 5.30 12.10 21.96
CA VAL A 182 5.22 12.82 20.70
C VAL A 182 6.62 13.10 20.15
N SER A 183 7.58 13.45 21.01
CA SER A 183 8.95 13.69 20.58
C SER A 183 9.61 12.43 20.01
N THR A 184 9.47 11.27 20.67
CA THR A 184 10.03 10.00 20.17
C THR A 184 9.36 9.54 18.87
N GLN A 185 8.03 9.72 18.74
CA GLN A 185 7.30 9.42 17.50
C GLN A 185 7.71 10.33 16.35
N VAL A 186 7.88 11.64 16.61
CA VAL A 186 8.34 12.60 15.60
C VAL A 186 9.77 12.29 15.17
N LEU A 187 10.68 12.02 16.11
CA LEU A 187 12.05 11.61 15.83
C LEU A 187 12.10 10.30 15.02
N GLY A 188 11.33 9.29 15.42
CA GLY A 188 11.23 8.01 14.70
C GLY A 188 10.64 8.17 13.30
N GLY A 189 9.61 9.00 13.15
CA GLY A 189 9.00 9.35 11.88
C GLY A 189 9.98 10.08 10.96
N LEU A 190 10.73 11.05 11.49
CA LEU A 190 11.76 11.78 10.76
C LEU A 190 12.87 10.83 10.28
N PHE A 191 13.35 9.94 11.15
CA PHE A 191 14.35 8.94 10.77
C PHE A 191 13.84 8.01 9.67
N ARG A 192 12.57 7.58 9.74
CA ARG A 192 11.93 6.77 8.71
C ARG A 192 11.82 7.51 7.38
N LEU A 193 11.38 8.76 7.41
CA LEU A 193 11.28 9.61 6.22
C LEU A 193 12.66 9.86 5.60
N LEU A 194 13.67 10.16 6.42
CA LEU A 194 15.05 10.34 5.99
C LEU A 194 15.60 9.07 5.34
N THR A 195 15.34 7.90 5.95
CA THR A 195 15.73 6.60 5.40
C THR A 195 15.11 6.37 4.02
N ILE A 196 13.79 6.56 3.90
CA ILE A 196 13.06 6.40 2.63
C ILE A 196 13.61 7.38 1.58
N ALA A 197 13.80 8.66 1.95
CA ALA A 197 14.32 9.68 1.06
C ALA A 197 15.75 9.36 0.59
N LEU A 198 16.62 8.90 1.49
CA LEU A 198 18.00 8.56 1.19
C LEU A 198 18.08 7.36 0.24
N PHE A 199 17.37 6.26 0.54
CA PHE A 199 17.33 5.10 -0.36
C PHE A 199 16.74 5.47 -1.72
N SER A 200 15.69 6.28 -1.74
CA SER A 200 15.05 6.72 -2.97
C SER A 200 15.98 7.61 -3.81
N PHE A 201 16.72 8.50 -3.15
CA PHE A 201 17.78 9.30 -3.76
C PHE A 201 18.86 8.43 -4.40
N TYR A 202 19.39 7.43 -3.66
CA TYR A 202 20.39 6.52 -4.21
C TYR A 202 19.85 5.71 -5.40
N PHE A 203 18.63 5.17 -5.30
CA PHE A 203 18.01 4.43 -6.39
C PHE A 203 17.78 5.27 -7.64
N ALA A 204 17.35 6.53 -7.50
CA ALA A 204 17.16 7.43 -8.63
C ALA A 204 18.49 7.94 -9.21
N ALA A 205 19.45 8.32 -8.36
CA ALA A 205 20.76 8.81 -8.80
C ALA A 205 21.60 7.72 -9.50
N ASP A 206 21.62 6.51 -8.95
CA ASP A 206 22.38 5.36 -9.46
C ASP A 206 21.52 4.37 -10.27
N GLY A 207 20.32 4.76 -10.70
CA GLY A 207 19.38 3.91 -11.45
C GLY A 207 20.02 3.08 -12.57
N PRO A 208 20.89 3.64 -13.44
CA PRO A 208 21.59 2.88 -14.47
C PRO A 208 22.56 1.84 -13.93
N ARG A 209 23.24 2.12 -12.82
CA ARG A 209 24.16 1.18 -12.17
C ARG A 209 23.39 0.04 -11.54
N LEU A 210 22.29 0.34 -10.84
CA LEU A 210 21.38 -0.66 -10.29
C LEU A 210 20.83 -1.58 -11.39
N ARG A 211 20.38 -1.00 -12.50
CA ARG A 211 19.89 -1.75 -13.66
C ARG A 211 20.96 -2.67 -14.26
N ARG A 212 22.20 -2.19 -14.39
CA ARG A 212 23.33 -3.01 -14.87
C ARG A 212 23.67 -4.13 -13.89
N ALA A 213 23.69 -3.86 -12.59
CA ALA A 213 23.98 -4.87 -11.56
C ALA A 213 22.91 -5.98 -11.51
N LEU A 214 21.63 -5.62 -11.68
CA LEU A 214 20.55 -6.61 -11.79
C LEU A 214 20.69 -7.45 -13.06
N CYS A 215 21.05 -6.84 -14.19
CA CYS A 215 21.24 -7.55 -15.46
C CYS A 215 22.49 -8.44 -15.46
N SER A 216 23.55 -8.10 -14.72
CA SER A 216 24.81 -8.87 -14.71
C SER A 216 24.68 -10.26 -14.10
N VAL A 217 23.66 -10.51 -13.29
CA VAL A 217 23.38 -11.82 -12.68
C VAL A 217 22.53 -12.71 -13.61
N LEU A 218 21.96 -12.14 -14.68
CA LEU A 218 21.03 -12.83 -15.56
C LEU A 218 21.68 -13.29 -16.87
N PRO A 219 21.27 -14.44 -17.44
CA PRO A 219 21.67 -14.84 -18.78
C PRO A 219 21.27 -13.80 -19.84
N PRO A 220 22.06 -13.61 -20.91
CA PRO A 220 21.81 -12.58 -21.93
C PRO A 220 20.39 -12.59 -22.52
N ALA A 221 19.82 -13.79 -22.72
CA ALA A 221 18.46 -13.95 -23.25
C ALA A 221 17.37 -13.29 -22.38
N ARG A 222 17.55 -13.23 -21.06
CA ARG A 222 16.58 -12.64 -20.12
C ARG A 222 16.84 -11.16 -19.81
N GLN A 223 18.01 -10.64 -20.16
CA GLN A 223 18.36 -9.24 -19.87
C GLN A 223 17.43 -8.27 -20.60
N ALA A 224 17.10 -8.56 -21.88
CA ALA A 224 16.19 -7.72 -22.66
C ALA A 224 14.78 -7.68 -22.06
N GLU A 225 14.27 -8.81 -21.56
CA GLU A 225 12.95 -8.88 -20.93
C GLU A 225 12.90 -8.06 -19.64
N VAL A 226 13.91 -8.17 -18.78
CA VAL A 226 14.00 -7.41 -17.53
C VAL A 226 14.14 -5.90 -17.78
N LEU A 227 14.94 -5.51 -18.77
CA LEU A 227 15.07 -4.10 -19.16
C LEU A 227 13.74 -3.53 -19.67
N ARG A 228 13.02 -4.29 -20.50
CA ARG A 228 11.70 -3.89 -20.99
C ARG A 228 10.70 -3.76 -19.84
N ALA A 229 10.69 -4.70 -18.92
CA ALA A 229 9.79 -4.65 -17.78
C ALA A 229 10.11 -3.49 -16.82
N TRP A 230 11.39 -3.16 -16.65
CA TRP A 230 11.83 -1.98 -15.92
C TRP A 230 11.32 -0.68 -16.55
N GLU A 231 11.47 -0.53 -17.88
CA GLU A 231 10.97 0.65 -18.60
C GLU A 231 9.46 0.80 -18.47
N ILE A 232 8.71 -0.30 -18.62
CA ILE A 232 7.26 -0.30 -18.39
C ILE A 232 6.95 0.11 -16.94
N ALA A 233 7.68 -0.39 -15.96
CA ALA A 233 7.46 -0.03 -14.56
C ALA A 233 7.67 1.47 -14.30
N VAL A 234 8.73 2.06 -14.86
CA VAL A 234 9.01 3.51 -14.79
C VAL A 234 7.90 4.31 -15.48
N ASP A 235 7.53 3.94 -16.71
CA ASP A 235 6.54 4.69 -17.49
C ASP A 235 5.15 4.64 -16.85
N LYS A 236 4.74 3.47 -16.33
CA LYS A 236 3.45 3.28 -15.66
C LYS A 236 3.40 4.01 -14.32
N THR A 237 4.43 3.86 -13.49
CA THR A 237 4.49 4.48 -12.16
C THR A 237 4.64 5.99 -12.27
N GLY A 238 5.61 6.44 -13.05
CA GLY A 238 5.92 7.84 -13.27
C GLY A 238 4.81 8.57 -14.03
N GLY A 239 4.23 7.93 -15.04
CA GLY A 239 3.07 8.47 -15.74
C GLY A 239 1.85 8.61 -14.84
N TYR A 240 1.51 7.60 -14.03
CA TYR A 240 0.41 7.69 -13.06
C TYR A 240 0.61 8.83 -12.05
N LEU A 241 1.81 8.94 -11.46
CA LEU A 241 2.12 10.02 -10.52
C LEU A 241 2.14 11.40 -11.19
N TYR A 242 2.59 11.49 -12.43
CA TYR A 242 2.52 12.73 -13.21
C TYR A 242 1.06 13.14 -13.47
N SER A 243 0.20 12.22 -13.91
CA SER A 243 -1.22 12.49 -14.12
C SER A 243 -1.91 12.92 -12.83
N ARG A 244 -1.62 12.26 -11.70
CA ARG A 244 -2.13 12.63 -10.37
C ARG A 244 -1.64 14.01 -9.93
N GLY A 245 -0.35 14.30 -10.12
CA GLY A 245 0.23 15.61 -9.79
C GLY A 245 -0.36 16.74 -10.63
N LEU A 246 -0.58 16.51 -11.93
CA LEU A 246 -1.22 17.46 -12.81
C LEU A 246 -2.69 17.69 -12.45
N MET A 247 -3.44 16.63 -12.12
CA MET A 247 -4.80 16.76 -11.57
C MET A 247 -4.81 17.53 -10.25
N ALA A 248 -3.83 17.28 -9.37
CA ALA A 248 -3.73 17.96 -8.09
C ALA A 248 -3.50 19.46 -8.28
N LEU A 249 -2.67 19.82 -9.27
CA LEU A 249 -2.45 21.20 -9.66
C LEU A 249 -3.72 21.85 -10.22
N ILE A 250 -4.41 21.19 -11.16
CA ILE A 250 -5.65 21.72 -11.75
C ILE A 250 -6.73 21.89 -10.67
N SER A 251 -6.91 20.88 -9.81
CA SER A 251 -7.84 20.92 -8.70
C SER A 251 -7.48 22.01 -7.70
N GLY A 252 -6.21 22.12 -7.32
CA GLY A 252 -5.73 23.17 -6.43
C GLY A 252 -5.98 24.56 -7.00
N VAL A 253 -5.63 24.81 -8.27
CA VAL A 253 -5.87 26.11 -8.91
C VAL A 253 -7.37 26.43 -8.99
N ALA A 254 -8.21 25.47 -9.36
CA ALA A 254 -9.65 25.65 -9.43
C ALA A 254 -10.26 26.02 -8.07
N HIS A 255 -9.86 25.31 -7.01
CA HIS A 255 -10.31 25.60 -5.65
C HIS A 255 -9.70 26.91 -5.11
N TYR A 256 -8.46 27.25 -5.47
CA TYR A 256 -7.85 28.52 -5.09
C TYR A 256 -8.66 29.70 -5.62
N VAL A 257 -9.02 29.68 -6.91
CA VAL A 257 -9.82 30.74 -7.53
C VAL A 257 -11.17 30.90 -6.83
N LEU A 258 -11.85 29.80 -6.49
CA LEU A 258 -13.11 29.85 -5.76
C LEU A 258 -12.93 30.44 -4.35
N LEU A 259 -11.99 29.90 -3.58
CA LEU A 259 -11.79 30.27 -2.18
C LEU A 259 -11.37 31.74 -2.05
N GLU A 260 -10.50 32.20 -2.95
CA GLU A 260 -10.10 33.60 -3.04
C GLU A 260 -11.29 34.50 -3.44
N ALA A 261 -12.09 34.09 -4.42
CA ALA A 261 -13.28 34.85 -4.85
C ALA A 261 -14.35 34.97 -3.74
N LEU A 262 -14.44 33.99 -2.85
CA LEU A 262 -15.31 34.01 -1.67
C LEU A 262 -14.69 34.74 -0.47
N GLY A 263 -13.42 35.18 -0.56
CA GLY A 263 -12.70 35.83 0.53
C GLY A 263 -12.42 34.90 1.71
N ILE A 264 -12.27 33.60 1.47
CA ILE A 264 -12.03 32.61 2.52
C ILE A 264 -10.56 32.70 2.97
N PRO A 265 -10.30 32.82 4.29
CA PRO A 265 -8.93 32.92 4.79
C PRO A 265 -8.14 31.66 4.48
N TYR A 266 -6.83 31.82 4.25
CA TYR A 266 -5.91 30.73 3.92
C TYR A 266 -6.25 29.97 2.63
N ALA A 267 -6.90 30.63 1.66
CA ALA A 267 -7.26 30.06 0.37
C ALA A 267 -6.10 29.32 -0.34
N PRO A 268 -4.84 29.82 -0.40
CA PRO A 268 -3.74 29.09 -1.03
C PRO A 268 -3.44 27.73 -0.36
N VAL A 269 -3.47 27.70 0.98
CA VAL A 269 -3.14 26.49 1.76
C VAL A 269 -4.25 25.46 1.61
N LEU A 270 -5.50 25.90 1.73
CA LEU A 270 -6.68 25.07 1.53
C LEU A 270 -6.76 24.51 0.11
N ALA A 271 -6.41 25.32 -0.89
CA ALA A 271 -6.37 24.89 -2.28
C ALA A 271 -5.34 23.79 -2.53
N VAL A 272 -4.11 23.96 -2.01
CA VAL A 272 -3.08 22.91 -2.09
C VAL A 272 -3.51 21.66 -1.34
N TRP A 273 -4.10 21.81 -0.15
CA TRP A 273 -4.68 20.69 0.61
C TRP A 273 -5.71 19.93 -0.24
N VAL A 274 -6.67 20.64 -0.83
CA VAL A 274 -7.71 20.01 -1.64
C VAL A 274 -7.11 19.29 -2.85
N GLY A 275 -6.21 19.96 -3.57
CA GLY A 275 -5.54 19.38 -4.73
C GLY A 275 -4.77 18.10 -4.40
N VAL A 276 -3.96 18.12 -3.33
CA VAL A 276 -3.16 16.95 -2.95
C VAL A 276 -4.04 15.82 -2.41
N VAL A 277 -4.91 16.12 -1.45
CA VAL A 277 -5.70 15.10 -0.73
C VAL A 277 -6.72 14.44 -1.66
N SER A 278 -7.37 15.20 -2.55
CA SER A 278 -8.33 14.64 -3.52
C SER A 278 -7.69 13.64 -4.48
N GLN A 279 -6.44 13.86 -4.87
CA GLN A 279 -5.76 13.01 -5.85
C GLN A 279 -5.04 11.83 -5.22
N PHE A 280 -4.41 12.03 -4.08
CA PHE A 280 -3.52 11.03 -3.51
C PHE A 280 -4.20 10.10 -2.50
N ILE A 281 -5.43 10.42 -2.05
CA ILE A 281 -6.26 9.54 -1.23
C ILE A 281 -7.40 8.96 -2.11
N PRO A 282 -7.36 7.68 -2.48
CA PRO A 282 -8.41 7.06 -3.29
C PRO A 282 -9.77 7.07 -2.61
N THR A 283 -10.84 7.05 -3.42
CA THR A 283 -12.28 6.92 -3.08
C THR A 283 -12.90 7.97 -2.17
N ILE A 284 -12.25 8.31 -1.06
CA ILE A 284 -12.74 9.24 -0.03
C ILE A 284 -12.01 10.60 -0.13
N GLY A 285 -10.88 10.66 -0.85
CA GLY A 285 -10.00 11.82 -0.91
C GLY A 285 -10.71 13.14 -1.20
N THR A 286 -11.57 13.22 -2.20
CA THR A 286 -12.28 14.47 -2.53
C THR A 286 -13.18 14.94 -1.38
N TYR A 287 -13.91 14.02 -0.74
CA TYR A 287 -14.80 14.38 0.35
C TYR A 287 -14.02 14.85 1.58
N LEU A 288 -12.92 14.17 1.91
CA LEU A 288 -12.02 14.59 2.98
C LEU A 288 -11.31 15.91 2.67
N ALA A 289 -10.88 16.07 1.42
CA ALA A 289 -10.25 17.27 0.89
C ALA A 289 -11.17 18.48 1.02
N GLY A 290 -12.43 18.36 0.56
CA GLY A 290 -13.43 19.43 0.58
C GLY A 290 -13.97 19.75 1.97
N ALA A 291 -13.91 18.81 2.92
CA ALA A 291 -14.41 19.03 4.28
C ALA A 291 -13.67 20.17 5.01
N LEU A 292 -12.35 20.24 4.88
CA LEU A 292 -11.55 21.26 5.58
C LEU A 292 -11.86 22.69 5.10
N PRO A 293 -11.79 23.02 3.80
CA PRO A 293 -12.20 24.34 3.31
C PRO A 293 -13.66 24.69 3.62
N MET A 294 -14.56 23.71 3.57
CA MET A 294 -15.97 23.90 3.91
C MET A 294 -16.15 24.28 5.38
N LEU A 295 -15.43 23.63 6.30
CA LEU A 295 -15.44 23.96 7.72
C LEU A 295 -14.91 25.37 7.96
N ILE A 296 -13.83 25.76 7.29
CA ILE A 296 -13.28 27.12 7.39
C ILE A 296 -14.26 28.14 6.81
N ALA A 297 -14.86 27.88 5.65
CA ALA A 297 -15.86 28.75 5.04
C ALA A 297 -17.09 28.93 5.95
N PHE A 298 -17.49 27.88 6.68
CA PHE A 298 -18.60 27.93 7.63
C PHE A 298 -18.36 28.93 8.77
N THR A 299 -17.10 29.07 9.22
CA THR A 299 -16.74 30.08 10.23
C THR A 299 -16.84 31.53 9.73
N VAL A 300 -16.87 31.74 8.42
CA VAL A 300 -17.07 33.06 7.80
C VAL A 300 -18.56 33.29 7.54
N SER A 301 -19.22 32.36 6.85
CA SER A 301 -20.65 32.41 6.58
C SER A 301 -21.19 31.02 6.21
N PRO A 302 -22.33 30.57 6.76
CA PRO A 302 -22.97 29.32 6.36
C PRO A 302 -23.26 29.25 4.84
N LEU A 303 -23.55 30.38 4.20
CA LEU A 303 -23.79 30.45 2.77
C LEU A 303 -22.52 30.18 1.95
N TYR A 304 -21.35 30.63 2.42
CA TYR A 304 -20.07 30.36 1.74
C TYR A 304 -19.68 28.89 1.83
N ALA A 305 -19.94 28.24 2.97
CA ALA A 305 -19.76 26.79 3.10
C ALA A 305 -20.62 26.02 2.09
N LEU A 306 -21.87 26.45 1.87
CA LEU A 306 -22.75 25.86 0.87
C LEU A 306 -22.20 26.03 -0.57
N TRP A 307 -21.70 27.22 -0.91
CA TRP A 307 -21.06 27.46 -2.21
C TRP A 307 -19.80 26.60 -2.42
N VAL A 308 -18.97 26.45 -1.39
CA VAL A 308 -17.80 25.55 -1.42
C VAL A 308 -18.23 24.10 -1.63
N LEU A 309 -19.26 23.63 -0.91
CA LEU A 309 -19.80 22.28 -1.08
C LEU A 309 -20.31 22.04 -2.51
N ILE A 310 -21.12 22.96 -3.04
CA ILE A 310 -21.65 22.88 -4.41
C ILE A 310 -20.50 22.82 -5.41
N PHE A 311 -19.49 23.68 -5.26
CA PHE A 311 -18.34 23.70 -6.14
C PHE A 311 -17.56 22.38 -6.09
N VAL A 312 -17.25 21.86 -4.89
CA VAL A 312 -16.53 20.58 -4.74
C VAL A 312 -17.28 19.45 -5.45
N VAL A 313 -18.61 19.39 -5.31
CA VAL A 313 -19.44 18.37 -5.97
C VAL A 313 -19.43 18.53 -7.49
N VAL A 314 -19.60 19.76 -8.00
CA VAL A 314 -19.60 20.04 -9.45
C VAL A 314 -18.22 19.78 -10.05
N TYR A 315 -17.16 20.25 -9.39
CA TYR A 315 -15.79 20.02 -9.80
C TYR A 315 -15.47 18.52 -9.82
N GLN A 316 -15.94 17.74 -8.84
CA GLN A 316 -15.76 16.29 -8.85
C GLN A 316 -16.40 15.63 -10.08
N GLN A 317 -17.58 16.09 -10.52
CA GLN A 317 -18.18 15.56 -11.75
C GLN A 317 -17.35 15.95 -12.97
N PHE A 318 -16.91 17.21 -13.06
CA PHE A 318 -16.04 17.66 -14.13
C PHE A 318 -14.74 16.85 -14.19
N GLU A 319 -14.12 16.59 -13.04
CA GLU A 319 -12.92 15.78 -12.94
C GLU A 319 -13.18 14.36 -13.43
N ASN A 320 -14.21 13.69 -12.92
CA ASN A 320 -14.55 12.30 -13.26
C ASN A 320 -14.87 12.12 -14.75
N TYR A 321 -15.62 13.05 -15.36
CA TYR A 321 -16.10 12.90 -16.74
C TYR A 321 -15.18 13.52 -17.79
N MET A 322 -14.44 14.59 -17.46
CA MET A 322 -13.64 15.34 -18.44
C MET A 322 -12.13 15.14 -18.24
N LEU A 323 -11.63 15.35 -17.02
CA LEU A 323 -10.19 15.34 -16.76
C LEU A 323 -9.64 13.91 -16.65
N GLN A 324 -10.31 13.06 -15.88
CA GLN A 324 -9.84 11.72 -15.57
C GLN A 324 -9.65 10.85 -16.83
N PRO A 325 -10.59 10.80 -17.79
CA PRO A 325 -10.40 10.03 -19.01
C PRO A 325 -9.29 10.60 -19.90
N LYS A 326 -9.10 11.92 -19.92
CA LYS A 326 -8.10 12.57 -20.77
C LYS A 326 -6.67 12.45 -20.24
N LEU A 327 -6.49 12.52 -18.91
CA LEU A 327 -5.18 12.51 -18.27
C LEU A 327 -4.71 11.11 -17.84
N THR A 328 -5.62 10.18 -17.53
CA THR A 328 -5.25 8.87 -16.95
C THR A 328 -5.34 7.70 -17.93
N SER A 329 -6.11 7.81 -19.03
CA SER A 329 -6.38 6.70 -19.97
C SER A 329 -5.13 6.07 -20.60
N LYS A 330 -4.05 6.82 -20.77
CA LYS A 330 -2.79 6.29 -21.36
C LYS A 330 -1.88 5.62 -20.34
N THR A 331 -2.10 5.86 -19.05
CA THR A 331 -1.15 5.53 -17.98
C THR A 331 -1.46 4.22 -17.27
N VAL A 332 -2.72 3.93 -16.94
CA VAL A 332 -3.05 2.70 -16.19
C VAL A 332 -4.39 2.13 -16.67
N ASP A 333 -4.33 1.04 -17.43
CA ASP A 333 -5.51 0.27 -17.88
C ASP A 333 -5.74 -0.90 -16.91
N ILE A 334 -6.26 -0.59 -15.72
CA ILE A 334 -6.58 -1.57 -14.68
C ILE A 334 -8.08 -1.52 -14.43
N HIS A 335 -8.69 -2.70 -14.34
CA HIS A 335 -10.10 -2.83 -13.98
C HIS A 335 -10.39 -2.13 -12.62
N PRO A 336 -11.44 -1.31 -12.49
CA PRO A 336 -11.70 -0.53 -11.27
C PRO A 336 -11.73 -1.37 -9.98
N ALA A 337 -12.29 -2.58 -10.03
CA ALA A 337 -12.31 -3.48 -8.89
C ALA A 337 -10.91 -3.94 -8.45
N VAL A 338 -9.98 -4.16 -9.39
CA VAL A 338 -8.59 -4.52 -9.11
C VAL A 338 -7.85 -3.33 -8.52
N ALA A 339 -8.06 -2.13 -9.07
CA ALA A 339 -7.51 -0.89 -8.50
C ALA A 339 -8.01 -0.67 -7.07
N PHE A 340 -9.31 -0.78 -6.82
CA PHE A 340 -9.89 -0.62 -5.49
C PHE A 340 -9.39 -1.68 -4.50
N GLY A 341 -9.41 -2.97 -4.88
CA GLY A 341 -8.88 -4.06 -4.06
C GLY A 341 -7.39 -3.89 -3.76
N SER A 342 -6.61 -3.39 -4.72
CA SER A 342 -5.18 -3.13 -4.52
C SER A 342 -4.94 -2.04 -3.47
N VAL A 343 -5.74 -0.97 -3.47
CA VAL A 343 -5.62 0.11 -2.49
C VAL A 343 -5.94 -0.40 -1.10
N ILE A 344 -6.99 -1.21 -0.94
CA ILE A 344 -7.34 -1.82 0.35
C ILE A 344 -6.20 -2.72 0.84
N ALA A 345 -5.70 -3.60 -0.03
CA ALA A 345 -4.59 -4.49 0.31
C ALA A 345 -3.32 -3.70 0.66
N GLY A 346 -2.97 -2.69 -0.13
CA GLY A 346 -1.83 -1.80 0.15
C GLY A 346 -1.98 -1.04 1.46
N THR A 347 -3.19 -0.54 1.76
CA THR A 347 -3.50 0.12 3.04
C THR A 347 -3.33 -0.84 4.21
N ALA A 348 -3.82 -2.07 4.10
CA ALA A 348 -3.68 -3.08 5.15
C ALA A 348 -2.22 -3.47 5.41
N LEU A 349 -1.39 -3.52 4.35
CA LEU A 349 0.01 -3.95 4.45
C LEU A 349 0.94 -2.82 4.92
N LEU A 350 0.83 -1.62 4.33
CA LEU A 350 1.80 -0.53 4.50
C LEU A 350 1.16 0.79 4.96
N GLY A 351 -0.12 0.79 5.33
CA GLY A 351 -0.86 1.98 5.72
C GLY A 351 -1.04 2.96 4.56
N ALA A 352 -1.08 4.27 4.88
CA ALA A 352 -1.30 5.33 3.90
C ALA A 352 -0.32 5.29 2.71
N VAL A 353 0.94 4.91 2.96
CA VAL A 353 1.95 4.81 1.90
C VAL A 353 1.66 3.66 0.95
N GLY A 354 1.14 2.53 1.45
CA GLY A 354 0.72 1.41 0.61
C GLY A 354 -0.48 1.73 -0.25
N ALA A 355 -1.43 2.52 0.26
CA ALA A 355 -2.57 2.99 -0.52
C ALA A 355 -2.14 3.80 -1.76
N LEU A 356 -1.15 4.68 -1.57
CA LEU A 356 -0.56 5.54 -2.60
C LEU A 356 0.14 4.73 -3.71
N VAL A 357 0.90 3.72 -3.30
CA VAL A 357 1.77 2.94 -4.18
C VAL A 357 1.05 1.72 -4.78
N ALA A 358 -0.08 1.31 -4.23
CA ALA A 358 -0.82 0.11 -4.62
C ALA A 358 -1.14 0.05 -6.12
N ILE A 359 -1.69 1.13 -6.68
CA ILE A 359 -2.12 1.15 -8.09
C ILE A 359 -0.91 1.00 -9.03
N PRO A 360 0.17 1.80 -8.91
CA PRO A 360 1.40 1.56 -9.64
C PRO A 360 1.97 0.16 -9.43
N ALA A 361 2.02 -0.33 -8.18
CA ALA A 361 2.56 -1.66 -7.88
C ALA A 361 1.80 -2.75 -8.62
N VAL A 362 0.47 -2.71 -8.62
CA VAL A 362 -0.35 -3.67 -9.37
C VAL A 362 -0.23 -3.47 -10.88
N ALA A 363 -0.12 -2.23 -11.36
CA ALA A 363 0.12 -1.96 -12.78
C ALA A 363 1.44 -2.59 -13.26
N THR A 364 2.51 -2.41 -12.48
CA THR A 364 3.82 -3.00 -12.78
C THR A 364 3.76 -4.52 -12.72
N LEU A 365 3.15 -5.09 -11.67
CA LEU A 365 2.98 -6.53 -11.53
C LEU A 365 2.18 -7.13 -12.68
N GLN A 366 1.08 -6.50 -13.09
CA GLN A 366 0.27 -6.94 -14.24
C GLN A 366 1.05 -6.86 -15.55
N ALA A 367 1.90 -5.84 -15.73
CA ALA A 367 2.77 -5.74 -16.90
C ALA A 367 3.85 -6.85 -16.92
N PHE A 368 4.47 -7.14 -15.77
CA PHE A 368 5.41 -8.25 -15.61
C PHE A 368 4.74 -9.61 -15.90
N LEU A 369 3.57 -9.84 -15.32
CA LEU A 369 2.79 -11.05 -15.56
C LEU A 369 2.36 -11.16 -17.04
N GLY A 370 1.95 -10.06 -17.67
CA GLY A 370 1.60 -10.04 -19.09
C GLY A 370 2.77 -10.27 -20.04
N ALA A 371 4.01 -9.97 -19.62
CA ALA A 371 5.22 -10.29 -20.38
C ALA A 371 5.57 -11.79 -20.30
N TYR A 372 5.23 -12.46 -19.19
CA TYR A 372 5.56 -13.87 -18.95
C TYR A 372 4.40 -14.82 -19.32
N VAL A 373 3.16 -14.36 -19.23
CA VAL A 373 1.96 -15.11 -19.58
C VAL A 373 1.64 -14.86 -21.06
N LYS A 374 1.83 -15.87 -21.91
CA LYS A 374 1.31 -15.89 -23.27
C LYS A 374 -0.21 -15.68 -23.21
N ARG A 375 -0.67 -14.48 -23.55
CA ARG A 375 -2.08 -14.19 -23.72
C ARG A 375 -2.51 -14.87 -25.02
N TYR A 376 -3.12 -16.05 -24.90
CA TYR A 376 -3.76 -16.69 -26.05
C TYR A 376 -5.00 -15.87 -26.39
N ASP A 377 -5.20 -15.56 -27.67
CA ASP A 377 -6.45 -14.96 -28.12
C ASP A 377 -7.60 -15.85 -27.66
N VAL A 378 -8.54 -15.24 -26.94
CA VAL A 378 -9.75 -15.93 -26.50
C VAL A 378 -10.51 -16.26 -27.78
N THR A 379 -10.74 -17.55 -28.01
CA THR A 379 -11.56 -18.03 -29.13
C THR A 379 -12.88 -17.24 -29.14
N ASP A 380 -13.27 -16.71 -30.30
CA ASP A 380 -14.52 -15.95 -30.49
C ASP A 380 -15.75 -16.85 -30.26
N ASP A 381 -16.00 -17.20 -28.99
CA ASP A 381 -17.17 -17.93 -28.56
C ASP A 381 -18.28 -16.91 -28.22
N PRO A 382 -19.52 -17.10 -28.72
CA PRO A 382 -20.67 -16.24 -28.41
C PRO A 382 -20.93 -16.05 -26.90
N ARG A 383 -20.36 -16.89 -26.02
CA ARG A 383 -20.44 -16.76 -24.56
C ARG A 383 -19.47 -15.73 -23.97
N VAL A 384 -18.39 -15.41 -24.68
CA VAL A 384 -17.39 -14.39 -24.28
C VAL A 384 -17.94 -12.99 -24.53
N HIS A 385 -18.72 -12.83 -25.59
CA HIS A 385 -19.61 -11.69 -25.75
C HIS A 385 -20.83 -11.89 -24.86
N GLY A 386 -20.74 -11.48 -23.59
CA GLY A 386 -21.92 -11.39 -22.72
C GLY A 386 -23.06 -10.72 -23.50
N HIS A 387 -24.29 -11.26 -23.42
CA HIS A 387 -25.47 -10.93 -24.24
C HIS A 387 -25.62 -9.43 -24.56
N ARG A 388 -24.82 -8.91 -25.49
CA ARG A 388 -25.18 -7.75 -26.32
C ARG A 388 -26.05 -8.36 -27.38
N GLY A 389 -27.30 -8.61 -26.98
CA GLY A 389 -28.33 -9.09 -27.86
C GLY A 389 -28.26 -8.28 -29.15
N ARG A 390 -28.14 -9.00 -30.26
CA ARG A 390 -28.53 -8.55 -31.59
C ARG A 390 -29.89 -7.88 -31.47
N GLY A 391 -29.84 -6.57 -31.38
CA GLY A 391 -30.97 -5.66 -31.37
C GLY A 391 -30.71 -4.48 -32.31
N GLU A 392 -29.87 -4.65 -33.33
CA GLU A 392 -29.99 -3.85 -34.55
C GLU A 392 -31.26 -4.28 -35.29
N GLY A 393 -32.41 -3.99 -34.68
CA GLY A 393 -33.57 -3.65 -35.48
C GLY A 393 -33.19 -2.41 -36.30
N PRO A 394 -33.68 -2.29 -37.55
CA PRO A 394 -33.39 -1.12 -38.37
C PRO A 394 -33.63 0.15 -37.56
N GLY A 395 -32.60 1.01 -37.46
CA GLY A 395 -32.67 2.26 -36.73
C GLY A 395 -33.92 3.07 -37.10
N PRO A 396 -34.34 4.04 -36.26
CA PRO A 396 -35.58 4.78 -36.47
C PRO A 396 -35.67 5.40 -37.88
N LEU A 397 -34.53 5.78 -38.45
CA LEU A 397 -34.41 6.28 -39.82
C LEU A 397 -34.71 5.23 -40.90
N THR A 398 -34.30 3.97 -40.72
CA THR A 398 -34.61 2.88 -41.66
C THR A 398 -36.06 2.39 -41.52
N ARG A 399 -36.67 2.48 -40.34
CA ARG A 399 -38.13 2.28 -40.15
C ARG A 399 -38.94 3.39 -40.81
N ALA A 400 -38.55 4.65 -40.63
CA ALA A 400 -39.20 5.79 -41.26
C ALA A 400 -39.13 5.71 -42.80
N ARG A 401 -37.97 5.30 -43.35
CA ARG A 401 -37.80 5.14 -44.81
C ARG A 401 -38.69 4.03 -45.39
N ARG A 402 -38.91 2.92 -44.67
CA ARG A 402 -39.82 1.85 -45.09
C ARG A 402 -41.29 2.24 -45.00
N LEU A 403 -41.67 3.03 -43.99
CA LEU A 403 -43.02 3.60 -43.90
C LEU A 403 -43.27 4.59 -45.04
N TRP A 404 -42.30 5.46 -45.35
CA TRP A 404 -42.44 6.42 -46.46
C TRP A 404 -42.50 5.74 -47.84
N GLY A 405 -41.73 4.67 -48.04
CA GLY A 405 -41.80 3.87 -49.27
C GLY A 405 -43.16 3.18 -49.47
N ARG A 406 -43.82 2.74 -48.40
CA ARG A 406 -45.15 2.14 -48.46
C ARG A 406 -46.27 3.16 -48.73
N VAL A 407 -46.13 4.39 -48.25
CA VAL A 407 -47.08 5.47 -48.54
C VAL A 407 -47.00 5.87 -50.01
N ARG A 408 -45.80 5.90 -50.60
CA ARG A 408 -45.59 6.27 -52.01
C ARG A 408 -46.17 5.24 -52.99
N HIS A 409 -46.01 3.94 -52.70
CA HIS A 409 -46.63 2.88 -53.52
C HIS A 409 -48.16 2.82 -53.43
N ARG A 410 -48.77 3.38 -52.38
CA ARG A 410 -50.23 3.48 -52.26
C ARG A 410 -50.84 4.63 -53.05
N GLN A 411 -50.04 5.63 -53.43
CA GLN A 411 -50.48 6.76 -54.27
C GLN A 411 -50.35 6.49 -55.76
N ASP A 412 -49.37 5.67 -56.19
CA ASP A 412 -49.27 5.27 -57.61
C ASP A 412 -50.31 4.22 -57.99
N GLY A 413 -50.70 3.32 -57.08
CA GLY A 413 -51.76 2.33 -57.34
C GLY A 413 -53.18 2.90 -57.43
N SER A 414 -53.39 4.17 -57.08
CA SER A 414 -54.69 4.85 -57.17
C SER A 414 -54.80 5.83 -58.34
N ARG A 415 -53.78 5.92 -59.21
CA ARG A 415 -53.83 6.73 -60.45
C ARG A 415 -54.11 5.90 -61.71
N ASP A 416 -53.88 4.59 -61.67
CA ASP A 416 -54.18 3.68 -62.79
C ASP A 416 -55.61 3.08 -62.76
N ALA A 417 -56.47 3.47 -61.81
CA ALA A 417 -57.86 2.99 -61.70
C ALA A 417 -58.91 4.05 -62.09
N SER A 418 -58.49 5.13 -62.77
CA SER A 418 -59.37 6.22 -63.21
C SER A 418 -59.02 6.72 -64.62
N GLY A 419 -58.69 5.79 -65.52
CA GLY A 419 -58.63 6.00 -66.97
C GLY A 419 -59.69 5.17 -67.66
#